data_AF-A0A9Q1E5F1-F1
#
_entry.id   AF-A0A9Q1E5F1-F1
#
_cell.length_a   1.000
_cell.length_b   1.000
_cell.length_c   1.000
_cell.angle_alpha   90.00
_cell.angle_beta   90.00
_cell.angle_gamma   90.00
#
_symmetry.space_group_name_H-M   'P 1'
#
loop_
_entity.id
_entity.type
_entity.pdbx_description
1 polymer ?
#
loop_
_entity_poly.entity_id
_entity_poly.type
_entity_poly.pdbx_seq_one_letter_code
_entity_poly.pdbx_strand_id
1 'polypeptide(L)'
;MGFGSDGAAVMVGRRGGVSTLLRQEIPHLINIRCLGHGLELAAMETISQHANMKKVTDLLRGLYKQYHYSPKAWRELRELVEILNIKIWKPANLGGTRWLPHIEKALNTLMRDYTPVLTHMENTLETRVKTELLDTVQERLRKRFKDVETPCESSR
;
A
#
# COMPACT_ATOMS: atom_id res chain seq x y z
N MET A 1 -22.10 -5.83 -37.98
CA MET A 1 -22.19 -5.17 -36.66
C MET A 1 -21.17 -5.79 -35.72
N GLY A 2 -20.62 -5.02 -34.77
CA GLY A 2 -19.62 -5.49 -33.80
C GLY A 2 -20.00 -5.14 -32.37
N PHE A 3 -19.60 -5.99 -31.43
CA PHE A 3 -19.83 -5.81 -29.99
C PHE A 3 -18.48 -5.75 -29.27
N GLY A 4 -18.22 -4.64 -28.57
CA GLY A 4 -17.02 -4.47 -27.76
C GLY A 4 -17.31 -4.75 -26.29
N SER A 5 -16.47 -5.54 -25.62
CA SER A 5 -16.58 -5.77 -24.16
C SER A 5 -15.22 -5.88 -23.48
N ASP A 6 -15.20 -5.69 -22.16
CA ASP A 6 -14.00 -5.79 -21.32
C ASP A 6 -13.41 -7.21 -21.26
N GLY A 7 -14.13 -8.24 -21.73
CA GLY A 7 -13.67 -9.62 -21.68
C GLY A 7 -14.03 -10.36 -20.40
N ALA A 8 -14.84 -9.76 -19.52
CA ALA A 8 -15.36 -10.44 -18.33
C ALA A 8 -16.18 -11.66 -18.73
N ALA A 9 -16.16 -12.71 -17.89
CA ALA A 9 -16.87 -13.96 -18.17
C ALA A 9 -18.38 -13.76 -18.40
N VAL A 10 -18.99 -12.76 -17.77
CA VAL A 10 -20.41 -12.39 -18.00
C VAL A 10 -20.64 -11.84 -19.41
N MET A 11 -19.64 -11.21 -20.02
CA MET A 11 -19.74 -10.61 -21.35
C MET A 11 -19.35 -11.61 -22.45
N VAL A 12 -18.28 -12.38 -22.24
CA VAL A 12 -17.66 -13.27 -23.26
C VAL A 12 -17.81 -14.76 -22.97
N GLY A 13 -18.51 -15.13 -21.91
CA GLY A 13 -18.68 -16.50 -21.47
C GLY A 13 -19.37 -17.38 -22.51
N ARG A 14 -18.89 -18.61 -22.66
CA ARG A 14 -19.40 -19.61 -23.60
C ARG A 14 -20.87 -20.00 -23.35
N ARG A 15 -21.33 -19.88 -22.10
CA ARG A 15 -22.71 -20.17 -21.68
C ARG A 15 -23.25 -18.96 -20.94
N GLY A 16 -24.35 -18.39 -21.43
CA GLY A 16 -25.01 -17.24 -20.80
C GLY A 16 -24.27 -15.91 -20.91
N GLY A 17 -23.12 -15.85 -21.61
CA GLY A 17 -22.43 -14.59 -21.84
C GLY A 17 -23.20 -13.69 -22.81
N VAL A 18 -23.21 -12.38 -22.56
CA VAL A 18 -23.97 -11.41 -23.38
C VAL A 18 -23.64 -11.52 -24.87
N SER A 19 -22.36 -11.63 -25.22
CA SER A 19 -21.95 -11.82 -26.62
C SER A 19 -22.41 -13.14 -27.22
N THR A 20 -22.53 -14.20 -26.42
CA THR A 20 -23.04 -15.51 -26.85
C THR A 20 -24.54 -15.42 -27.12
N LEU A 21 -25.29 -14.77 -26.24
CA LEU A 21 -26.72 -14.52 -26.42
C LEU A 21 -26.98 -13.64 -27.65
N LEU A 22 -26.24 -12.55 -27.81
CA LEU A 22 -26.35 -11.69 -28.99
C LEU A 22 -25.99 -12.41 -30.29
N ARG A 23 -25.09 -13.40 -30.24
CA ARG A 23 -24.72 -14.20 -31.41
C ARG A 23 -25.79 -15.22 -31.81
N GLN A 24 -26.68 -15.61 -30.88
CA GLN A 24 -27.84 -16.44 -31.20
C GLN A 24 -28.83 -15.68 -32.08
N GLU A 25 -29.05 -14.40 -31.77
CA GLU A 25 -29.92 -13.51 -32.55
C GLU A 25 -29.24 -12.99 -33.82
N ILE A 26 -27.92 -12.76 -33.76
CA ILE A 26 -27.13 -12.20 -34.87
C ILE A 26 -25.90 -13.10 -35.13
N PRO A 27 -26.03 -14.13 -36.00
CA PRO A 27 -24.97 -15.13 -36.23
C PRO A 27 -23.62 -14.54 -36.70
N HIS A 28 -23.67 -13.40 -37.42
CA HIS A 28 -22.51 -12.70 -37.96
C HIS A 28 -21.92 -11.64 -37.02
N LEU A 29 -22.33 -11.62 -35.75
CA LEU A 29 -21.79 -10.68 -34.76
C LEU A 29 -20.32 -10.97 -34.48
N ILE A 30 -19.49 -9.93 -34.59
CA ILE A 30 -18.09 -9.97 -34.20
C ILE A 30 -17.98 -9.44 -32.77
N ASN A 31 -17.52 -10.28 -31.84
CA ASN A 31 -17.17 -9.86 -30.49
C ASN A 31 -15.69 -9.44 -30.45
N ILE A 32 -15.45 -8.18 -30.09
CA ILE A 32 -14.13 -7.60 -29.94
C ILE A 32 -13.86 -7.45 -28.44
N ARG A 33 -12.90 -8.21 -27.92
CA ARG A 33 -12.41 -8.03 -26.55
C ARG A 33 -11.55 -6.77 -26.47
N CYS A 34 -11.70 -6.01 -25.39
CA CYS A 34 -10.81 -4.90 -25.06
C CYS A 34 -9.38 -5.43 -24.86
N LEU A 35 -8.51 -5.20 -25.84
CA LEU A 35 -7.10 -5.60 -25.77
C LEU A 35 -6.38 -4.94 -24.59
N GLY A 36 -6.66 -3.67 -24.32
CA GLY A 36 -6.07 -2.92 -23.21
C GLY A 36 -6.33 -3.57 -21.86
N HIS A 37 -7.58 -3.98 -21.59
CA HIS A 37 -7.91 -4.68 -20.35
C HIS A 37 -7.28 -6.08 -20.28
N GLY A 38 -7.25 -6.81 -21.40
CA GLY A 38 -6.60 -8.11 -21.47
C GLY A 38 -5.08 -8.04 -21.20
N LEU A 39 -4.41 -7.04 -21.77
CA LEU A 39 -2.99 -6.75 -21.52
C LEU A 39 -2.74 -6.41 -20.06
N GLU A 40 -3.59 -5.58 -19.46
CA GLU A 40 -3.50 -5.20 -18.05
C GLU A 40 -3.64 -6.41 -17.13
N LEU A 41 -4.62 -7.29 -17.35
CA LEU A 41 -4.78 -8.52 -16.58
C LEU A 41 -3.56 -9.46 -16.71
N ALA A 42 -3.05 -9.66 -17.92
CA ALA A 42 -1.87 -10.50 -18.15
C ALA A 42 -0.62 -9.94 -17.45
N ALA A 43 -0.43 -8.62 -17.48
CA ALA A 43 0.65 -7.94 -16.76
C ALA A 43 0.50 -8.10 -15.24
N MET A 44 -0.71 -7.93 -14.70
CA MET A 44 -1.00 -8.13 -13.27
C MET A 44 -0.69 -9.55 -12.82
N GLU A 45 -1.09 -10.55 -13.59
CA GLU A 45 -0.83 -11.95 -13.29
C GLU A 45 0.67 -12.24 -13.30
N THR A 46 1.38 -11.80 -14.34
CA THR A 46 2.82 -11.96 -14.45
C THR A 46 3.54 -11.31 -13.26
N ILE A 47 3.19 -10.05 -12.93
CA ILE A 47 3.79 -9.33 -11.79
C ILE A 47 3.50 -10.02 -10.46
N SER A 48 2.32 -10.62 -10.30
CA SER A 48 1.94 -11.34 -9.10
C SER A 48 2.70 -12.67 -8.92
N GLN A 49 3.09 -13.31 -10.03
CA GLN A 49 3.90 -14.54 -10.02
C GLN A 49 5.37 -14.28 -9.68
N HIS A 50 5.90 -13.08 -9.97
CA HIS A 50 7.29 -12.72 -9.68
C HIS A 50 7.43 -12.16 -8.26
N ALA A 51 8.13 -12.90 -7.39
CA ALA A 51 8.28 -12.56 -5.97
C ALA A 51 8.84 -11.14 -5.72
N ASN A 52 9.81 -10.70 -6.52
CA ASN A 52 10.41 -9.36 -6.36
C ASN A 52 9.43 -8.25 -6.74
N MET A 53 8.68 -8.43 -7.83
CA MET A 53 7.69 -7.45 -8.27
C MET A 53 6.51 -7.35 -7.30
N LYS A 54 6.12 -8.49 -6.71
CA LYS A 54 5.15 -8.53 -5.62
C LYS A 54 5.63 -7.73 -4.40
N LYS A 55 6.88 -7.91 -3.96
CA LYS A 55 7.47 -7.13 -2.85
C LYS A 55 7.43 -5.62 -3.12
N VAL A 56 7.78 -5.18 -4.33
CA VAL A 56 7.71 -3.76 -4.71
C VAL A 56 6.27 -3.24 -4.65
N THR A 57 5.32 -4.01 -5.19
CA THR A 57 3.90 -3.65 -5.17
C THR A 57 3.35 -3.57 -3.74
N ASP A 58 3.77 -4.49 -2.88
CA ASP A 58 3.39 -4.53 -1.47
C ASP A 58 4.00 -3.36 -0.69
N LEU A 59 5.26 -2.98 -0.98
CA LEU A 59 5.90 -1.79 -0.42
C LEU A 59 5.13 -0.52 -0.80
N LEU A 60 4.80 -0.33 -2.08
CA LEU A 60 4.04 0.83 -2.55
C LEU A 60 2.66 0.90 -1.87
N ARG A 61 1.99 -0.26 -1.71
CA ARG A 61 0.72 -0.34 -0.98
C ARG A 61 0.88 -0.03 0.50
N GLY A 62 1.96 -0.48 1.13
CA GLY A 62 2.30 -0.19 2.51
C GLY A 62 2.54 1.30 2.74
N LEU A 63 3.31 1.94 1.86
CA LEU A 63 3.55 3.38 1.88
C LEU A 63 2.24 4.16 1.71
N TYR A 64 1.42 3.80 0.73
CA TYR A 64 0.09 4.39 0.59
C TYR A 64 -0.71 4.28 1.89
N LYS A 65 -0.81 3.09 2.47
CA LYS A 65 -1.56 2.87 3.71
C LYS A 65 -1.02 3.71 4.87
N GLN A 66 0.29 3.74 5.05
CA GLN A 66 0.94 4.51 6.12
C GLN A 66 0.55 5.99 6.07
N TYR A 67 0.72 6.63 4.91
CA TYR A 67 0.46 8.07 4.78
C TYR A 67 -1.01 8.42 4.48
N HIS A 68 -1.81 7.45 4.04
CA HIS A 68 -3.24 7.64 3.85
C HIS A 68 -4.02 7.50 5.15
N TYR A 69 -3.75 6.46 5.94
CA TYR A 69 -4.50 6.13 7.16
C TYR A 69 -3.87 6.67 8.44
N SER A 70 -2.62 7.14 8.43
CA SER A 70 -2.02 7.86 9.56
C SER A 70 -1.86 9.35 9.24
N PRO A 71 -2.84 10.20 9.64
CA PRO A 71 -2.70 11.65 9.54
C PRO A 71 -1.48 12.17 10.30
N LYS A 72 -1.09 11.50 11.39
CA LYS A 72 0.11 11.83 12.17
C LYS A 72 1.37 11.65 11.34
N ALA A 73 1.58 10.46 10.76
CA ALA A 73 2.76 10.19 9.93
C ALA A 73 2.84 11.11 8.70
N TRP A 74 1.69 11.46 8.11
CA TRP A 74 1.65 12.43 7.02
C TRP A 74 2.02 13.85 7.45
N ARG A 75 1.62 14.27 8.66
CA ARG A 75 2.00 15.56 9.23
C ARG A 75 3.49 15.64 9.52
N GLU A 76 4.03 14.63 10.20
CA GLU A 76 5.46 14.53 10.52
C GLU A 76 6.33 14.57 9.25
N LEU A 77 5.93 13.84 8.21
CA LEU A 77 6.60 13.89 6.90
C LEU A 77 6.52 15.29 6.27
N ARG A 78 5.39 16.00 6.40
CA ARG A 78 5.26 17.37 5.86
C ARG A 78 6.16 18.35 6.59
N GLU A 79 6.25 18.27 7.92
CA GLU A 79 7.14 19.10 8.72
C GLU A 79 8.60 18.90 8.33
N LEU A 80 9.03 17.64 8.15
CA LEU A 80 10.39 17.33 7.67
C LEU A 80 10.66 17.93 6.28
N VAL A 81 9.70 17.80 5.38
CA VAL A 81 9.83 18.28 4.00
C VAL A 81 9.82 19.81 3.91
N GLU A 82 9.08 20.48 4.79
CA GLU A 82 9.06 21.94 4.93
C GLU A 82 10.43 22.47 5.40
N ILE A 83 11.04 21.81 6.40
CA ILE A 83 12.40 22.13 6.87
C ILE A 83 13.43 21.96 5.74
N LEU A 84 13.30 20.90 4.95
CA LEU A 84 14.20 20.63 3.82
C LEU A 84 13.87 21.46 2.57
N ASN A 85 12.79 22.25 2.59
CA ASN A 85 12.28 23.02 1.47
C ASN A 85 12.08 22.19 0.17
N ILE A 86 11.65 20.94 0.34
CA ILE A 86 11.36 20.01 -0.77
C ILE A 86 9.85 20.02 -1.04
N LYS A 87 9.42 19.69 -2.26
CA LYS A 87 8.00 19.49 -2.56
C LYS A 87 7.69 18.00 -2.60
N ILE A 88 6.77 17.54 -1.76
CA ILE A 88 6.36 16.13 -1.69
C ILE A 88 4.93 15.91 -2.18
N TRP A 89 4.68 14.72 -2.71
CA TRP A 89 3.34 14.28 -3.10
C TRP A 89 2.90 13.11 -2.25
N LYS A 90 1.59 13.05 -2.02
CA LYS A 90 1.01 11.93 -1.29
C LYS A 90 1.14 10.66 -2.14
N PRO A 91 1.60 9.53 -1.56
CA PRO A 91 1.67 8.28 -2.29
C PRO A 91 0.33 7.94 -2.94
N ALA A 92 0.37 7.43 -4.16
CA ALA A 92 -0.83 7.12 -4.93
C ALA A 92 -1.47 5.80 -4.46
N ASN A 93 -2.79 5.71 -4.57
CA ASN A 93 -3.50 4.46 -4.35
C ASN A 93 -3.23 3.49 -5.51
N LEU A 94 -2.97 2.23 -5.19
CA LEU A 94 -2.77 1.14 -6.15
C LEU A 94 -4.08 0.38 -6.46
N GLY A 95 -5.16 0.69 -5.75
CA GLY A 95 -6.48 0.13 -6.01
C GLY A 95 -7.21 0.86 -7.13
N GLY A 96 -8.04 0.13 -7.88
CA GLY A 96 -8.86 0.67 -8.97
C GLY A 96 -9.02 -0.32 -10.12
N THR A 97 -9.79 0.07 -11.12
CA THR A 97 -10.02 -0.70 -12.36
C THR A 97 -8.90 -0.52 -13.39
N ARG A 98 -8.00 0.45 -13.20
CA ARG A 98 -6.87 0.78 -14.08
C ARG A 98 -5.54 0.67 -13.32
N TRP A 99 -5.21 -0.54 -12.90
CA TRP A 99 -4.02 -0.89 -12.14
C TRP A 99 -2.70 -0.41 -12.75
N LEU A 100 -2.49 -0.51 -14.07
CA LEU A 100 -1.20 -0.19 -14.69
C LEU A 100 -0.81 1.30 -14.52
N PRO A 101 -1.69 2.27 -14.87
CA PRO A 101 -1.46 3.69 -14.57
C PRO A 101 -1.28 3.98 -13.07
N HIS A 102 -1.97 3.24 -12.20
CA HIS A 102 -1.84 3.43 -10.75
C HIS A 102 -0.45 3.03 -10.24
N ILE A 103 0.09 1.91 -10.70
CA ILE A 103 1.45 1.48 -10.36
C ILE A 103 2.49 2.43 -10.91
N GLU A 104 2.39 2.82 -12.18
CA GLU A 104 3.30 3.77 -12.79
C GLU A 104 3.35 5.07 -11.98
N LYS A 105 2.18 5.63 -11.64
CA LYS A 105 2.07 6.83 -10.83
C LYS A 105 2.67 6.65 -9.43
N ALA A 106 2.40 5.52 -8.78
CA ALA A 106 2.94 5.22 -7.45
C ALA A 106 4.47 5.09 -7.46
N LEU A 107 5.02 4.40 -8.46
CA LEU A 107 6.46 4.27 -8.67
C LEU A 107 7.11 5.62 -8.93
N ASN A 108 6.58 6.41 -9.86
CA ASN A 108 7.11 7.74 -10.17
C ASN A 108 7.06 8.68 -8.96
N THR A 109 6.00 8.59 -8.16
CA THR A 109 5.89 9.36 -6.91
C THR A 109 6.94 8.94 -5.90
N LEU A 110 7.12 7.62 -5.70
CA LEU A 110 8.13 7.11 -4.77
C LEU A 110 9.55 7.46 -5.23
N MET A 111 9.88 7.31 -6.51
CA MET A 111 11.21 7.61 -7.02
C MET A 111 11.57 9.09 -6.87
N ARG A 112 10.61 10.00 -7.10
CA ARG A 112 10.83 11.44 -6.90
C ARG A 112 10.96 11.78 -5.42
N ASP A 113 10.11 11.21 -4.58
CA ASP A 113 9.99 11.57 -3.17
C ASP A 113 10.74 10.59 -2.25
N TYR A 114 11.70 9.83 -2.80
CA TYR A 114 12.38 8.73 -2.11
C TYR A 114 13.12 9.19 -0.85
N THR A 115 13.96 10.21 -0.99
CA THR A 115 14.80 10.76 0.08
C THR A 115 13.97 11.18 1.30
N PRO A 116 12.98 12.09 1.19
CA PRO A 116 12.22 12.51 2.37
C PRO A 116 11.40 11.36 3.00
N VAL A 117 10.89 10.43 2.17
CA VAL A 117 10.16 9.26 2.68
C VAL A 117 11.08 8.34 3.48
N LEU A 118 12.29 8.09 2.98
CA LEU A 118 13.28 7.25 3.66
C LEU A 118 13.72 7.89 4.98
N THR A 119 14.08 9.17 4.96
CA THR A 119 14.49 9.90 6.17
C THR A 119 13.38 9.90 7.23
N HIS A 120 12.12 10.09 6.84
CA HIS A 120 11.01 9.99 7.79
C HIS A 120 10.87 8.58 8.39
N MET A 121 11.05 7.54 7.58
CA MET A 121 11.01 6.15 8.06
C MET A 121 12.14 5.86 9.04
N GLU A 122 13.37 6.29 8.74
CA GLU A 122 14.53 6.15 9.63
C GLU A 122 14.30 6.87 10.97
N ASN A 123 13.87 8.13 10.94
CA ASN A 123 13.53 8.90 12.14
C ASN A 123 12.42 8.23 12.98
N THR A 124 11.43 7.64 12.31
CA THR A 124 10.33 6.92 12.97
C THR A 124 10.86 5.66 13.68
N LEU A 125 11.79 4.92 13.05
CA LEU A 125 12.40 3.74 13.64
C LEU A 125 13.25 4.11 14.86
N GLU A 126 14.11 5.12 14.74
CA GLU A 126 14.92 5.60 15.87
C GLU A 126 14.05 6.02 17.07
N THR A 127 12.96 6.74 16.80
CA THR A 127 12.04 7.18 17.85
C THR A 127 11.39 5.98 18.54
N ARG A 128 10.97 4.96 17.79
CA ARG A 128 10.37 3.73 18.36
C ARG A 128 11.36 2.96 19.23
N VAL A 129 12.59 2.75 18.76
CA VAL A 129 13.63 2.06 19.54
C VAL A 129 13.91 2.81 20.85
N LYS A 130 14.03 4.13 20.80
CA LYS A 130 14.21 4.96 22.01
C LYS A 130 13.05 4.80 22.98
N THR A 131 11.80 4.80 22.50
CA THR A 131 10.62 4.59 23.35
C THR A 131 10.62 3.21 24.00
N GLU A 132 10.91 2.13 23.25
CA GLU A 132 10.98 0.77 23.80
C GLU A 132 12.10 0.64 24.85
N LEU A 133 13.26 1.26 24.61
CA LEU A 133 14.35 1.30 25.58
C LEU A 133 13.96 2.08 26.85
N LEU A 134 13.26 3.21 26.72
CA LEU A 134 12.78 3.98 27.87
C LEU A 134 11.76 3.18 28.69
N ASP A 135 10.82 2.49 28.05
CA ASP A 135 9.82 1.66 28.72
C ASP A 135 10.48 0.50 29.49
N THR A 136 11.48 -0.14 28.88
CA THR A 136 12.23 -1.23 29.55
C THR A 136 13.08 -0.73 30.71
N VAL A 137 13.71 0.46 30.59
CA VAL A 137 14.46 1.09 31.69
C VAL A 137 13.51 1.49 32.82
N GLN A 138 12.36 2.09 32.51
CA GLN A 138 11.36 2.46 33.52
C GLN A 138 10.83 1.24 34.27
N GLU A 139 10.54 0.14 33.57
CA GLU A 139 10.07 -1.08 34.21
C GLU A 139 11.15 -1.72 35.10
N ARG A 140 12.43 -1.67 34.68
CA ARG A 140 13.55 -2.12 35.53
C ARG A 140 13.70 -1.25 36.78
N LEU A 141 13.62 0.07 36.65
CA LEU A 141 13.66 0.99 37.78
C LEU A 141 12.49 0.73 38.73
N ARG A 142 11.26 0.60 38.22
CA ARG A 142 10.07 0.27 39.02
C ARG A 142 10.25 -1.03 39.81
N LYS A 143 10.80 -2.09 39.21
CA LYS A 143 11.08 -3.34 39.91
C LYS A 143 12.14 -3.17 41.00
N ARG A 144 13.21 -2.43 40.70
CA ARG A 144 14.32 -2.20 41.64
C ARG A 144 13.95 -1.34 42.85
N PHE A 145 13.03 -0.40 42.68
CA PHE A 145 12.55 0.46 43.77
C PHE A 145 11.36 -0.14 44.54
N LYS A 146 10.67 -1.16 44.02
CA LYS A 146 9.67 -1.94 44.79
C LYS A 146 10.28 -2.70 45.96
N ASP A 147 11.56 -3.07 45.88
CA ASP A 147 12.27 -3.79 46.94
C ASP A 147 12.77 -2.87 48.09
N VAL A 148 12.57 -1.55 47.98
CA VAL A 148 13.02 -0.54 48.96
C VAL A 148 11.88 -0.07 49.89
N GLU A 149 10.62 -0.41 49.57
CA GLU A 149 9.42 -0.02 50.34
C GLU A 149 8.92 -1.11 51.32
N THR A 150 9.76 -2.05 51.78
CA THR A 150 9.39 -2.86 52.96
C THR A 150 9.56 -2.03 54.24
N PRO A 151 8.49 -1.75 55.01
CA PRO A 151 8.63 -1.03 56.25
C PRO A 151 9.46 -1.85 57.23
N CYS A 152 10.51 -1.23 57.78
CA CYS A 152 11.15 -1.70 58.99
C CYS A 152 10.11 -1.60 60.11
N GLU A 153 9.36 -2.70 60.36
CA GLU A 153 8.50 -2.82 61.54
C GLU A 153 9.37 -2.78 62.79
N SER A 154 9.46 -1.57 63.35
CA SER A 154 10.04 -1.26 64.65
C SER A 154 9.30 -2.05 65.73
N SER A 155 10.00 -3.02 66.29
CA SER A 155 9.66 -3.78 67.49
C SER A 155 9.18 -2.86 68.63
N ARG A 156 8.00 -3.17 69.18
CA ARG A 156 7.57 -2.82 70.54
C ARG A 156 6.90 -4.03 71.16
#